data_AF-A0A3P6SFQ7-F1
#
_entry.id   AF-A0A3P6SFQ7-F1
#
_cell.length_a   1.000
_cell.length_b   1.000
_cell.length_c   1.000
_cell.angle_alpha   90.00
_cell.angle_beta   90.00
_cell.angle_gamma   90.00
#
_symmetry.space_group_name_H-M   'P 1'
#
loop_
_entity.id
_entity.type
_entity.pdbx_description
1 polymer ?
#
loop_
_entity_poly.entity_id
_entity_poly.type
_entity_poly.pdbx_seq_one_letter_code
_entity_poly.pdbx_strand_id
1 'polypeptide(L)'
;MQNPKLFNNRAYFHALVFPLVRTLLSELQGDELSKFYSFSWHSLERFAKVDYSQTAEIILDHFEEWLSKETLESTDTLLLYYYCFLARRNRGHRTLTNFEERDEQLLILAVKGAVIHNFFENLDTQLSEFLRYWLKTASRTDQCLNYTVKHRLILSSVLLLEARKLVSGAFELLDHELENTWMKNAVLSSKYIYEIIRLANTYHEEARQRNWLFKVLDKILSLPDSQLQEESGMTVVLNNVIATIMENGSSDAERLVDALFTHPVFRCSTYERFRSLITFMLASCRYEDVLLNETVRCIEGETTEMLNDLMKQSTRRTAGLITSNMCISCGRSPNKSSYLYNCGHMVHMECGSQNSTHYCPCQTNAFSCYNIISNLNCTPSQVFRKPVTVDIFSEEYLSLLLGPNKREP
;
A
#
# COMPACT_ATOMS: atom_id res chain seq x y z
N MET A 1 -49.38 34.33 1.33
CA MET A 1 -49.45 33.92 2.75
C MET A 1 -49.96 32.48 2.82
N GLN A 2 -49.05 31.51 2.95
CA GLN A 2 -49.40 30.10 3.13
C GLN A 2 -49.66 29.84 4.62
N ASN A 3 -50.73 29.09 4.90
CA ASN A 3 -51.29 28.89 6.23
C ASN A 3 -50.41 27.94 7.09
N PRO A 4 -49.77 28.39 8.19
CA PRO A 4 -48.81 27.60 8.97
C PRO A 4 -49.38 26.35 9.63
N LYS A 5 -50.71 26.26 9.80
CA LYS A 5 -51.39 25.16 10.49
C LYS A 5 -51.51 23.88 9.64
N LEU A 6 -51.44 23.97 8.31
CA LEU A 6 -51.50 22.79 7.42
C LEU A 6 -50.15 22.07 7.29
N PHE A 7 -49.04 22.80 7.43
CA PHE A 7 -47.70 22.21 7.43
C PHE A 7 -47.43 21.37 8.69
N ASN A 8 -47.91 21.82 9.86
CA ASN A 8 -47.75 21.07 11.12
C ASN A 8 -48.52 19.74 11.15
N ASN A 9 -49.71 19.67 10.55
CA ASN A 9 -50.46 18.41 10.51
C ASN A 9 -49.80 17.36 9.60
N ARG A 10 -49.24 17.74 8.43
CA ARG A 10 -48.56 16.78 7.55
C ARG A 10 -47.32 16.16 8.22
N ALA A 11 -46.50 16.97 8.88
CA ALA A 11 -45.33 16.47 9.61
C ALA A 11 -45.73 15.52 10.75
N TYR A 12 -46.82 15.82 11.47
CA TYR A 12 -47.34 14.99 12.55
C TYR A 12 -47.92 13.65 12.05
N PHE A 13 -48.67 13.67 10.93
CA PHE A 13 -49.17 12.45 10.29
C PHE A 13 -48.01 11.59 9.74
N HIS A 14 -47.00 12.20 9.11
CA HIS A 14 -45.84 11.47 8.58
C HIS A 14 -45.04 10.77 9.71
N ALA A 15 -44.96 11.38 10.90
CA ALA A 15 -44.29 10.80 12.06
C ALA A 15 -45.01 9.56 12.65
N LEU A 16 -46.33 9.44 12.44
CA LEU A 16 -47.14 8.34 13.00
C LEU A 16 -47.36 7.18 12.02
N VAL A 17 -47.17 7.40 10.71
CA VAL A 17 -47.40 6.37 9.68
C VAL A 17 -46.49 5.15 9.88
N PHE A 18 -45.19 5.37 10.07
CA PHE A 18 -44.22 4.27 10.16
C PHE A 18 -44.33 3.45 11.46
N PRO A 19 -44.50 4.05 12.66
CA PRO A 19 -44.83 3.30 13.87
C PRO A 19 -46.10 2.47 13.71
N LEU A 20 -47.17 3.05 13.15
CA LEU A 20 -48.43 2.35 12.93
C LEU A 20 -48.27 1.15 11.99
N VAL A 21 -47.55 1.31 10.87
CA VAL A 21 -47.27 0.22 9.94
C VAL A 21 -46.50 -0.91 10.62
N ARG A 22 -45.48 -0.59 11.44
CA ARG A 22 -44.72 -1.61 12.19
C ARG A 22 -45.57 -2.34 13.23
N THR A 23 -46.44 -1.62 13.95
CA THR A 23 -47.38 -2.21 14.89
C THR A 23 -48.34 -3.16 14.18
N LEU A 24 -48.94 -2.73 13.06
CA LEU A 24 -49.86 -3.56 12.28
C LEU A 24 -49.17 -4.80 11.68
N LEU A 25 -47.92 -4.69 11.22
CA LEU A 25 -47.15 -5.85 10.76
C LEU A 25 -46.83 -6.85 11.88
N SER A 26 -46.80 -6.39 13.13
CA SER A 26 -46.48 -7.23 14.30
C SER A 26 -47.71 -7.84 14.97
N GLU A 27 -48.86 -7.15 14.93
CA GLU A 27 -50.08 -7.54 15.65
C GLU A 27 -51.09 -8.32 14.80
N LEU A 28 -51.13 -8.10 13.48
CA LEU A 28 -52.06 -8.79 12.59
C LEU A 28 -51.69 -10.27 12.40
N GLN A 29 -52.68 -11.14 12.28
CA GLN A 29 -52.48 -12.58 12.06
C GLN A 29 -53.36 -13.12 10.91
N GLY A 30 -52.92 -14.22 10.30
CA GLY A 30 -53.71 -14.96 9.30
C GLY A 30 -53.96 -14.21 7.98
N ASP A 31 -55.20 -14.24 7.50
CA ASP A 31 -55.61 -13.65 6.22
C ASP A 31 -55.51 -12.11 6.20
N GLU A 32 -55.72 -11.46 7.35
CA GLU A 32 -55.58 -10.00 7.49
C GLU A 32 -54.13 -9.55 7.37
N LEU A 33 -53.20 -10.29 7.98
CA LEU A 33 -51.76 -10.05 7.80
C LEU A 33 -51.36 -10.23 6.34
N SER A 34 -51.87 -11.24 5.65
CA SER A 34 -51.52 -11.50 4.24
C SER A 34 -52.04 -10.39 3.31
N LYS A 35 -53.25 -9.88 3.56
CA LYS A 35 -53.81 -8.72 2.84
C LYS A 35 -53.04 -7.44 3.14
N PHE A 36 -52.69 -7.20 4.41
CA PHE A 36 -51.92 -6.02 4.78
C PHE A 36 -50.48 -6.08 4.27
N TYR A 37 -49.85 -7.25 4.28
CA TYR A 37 -48.52 -7.48 3.73
C TYR A 37 -48.48 -7.18 2.23
N SER A 38 -49.45 -7.69 1.46
CA SER A 38 -49.55 -7.38 0.01
C SER A 38 -49.83 -5.89 -0.24
N PHE A 39 -50.69 -5.25 0.57
CA PHE A 39 -50.91 -3.81 0.48
C PHE A 39 -49.64 -2.99 0.76
N SER A 40 -48.92 -3.32 1.85
CA SER A 40 -47.67 -2.66 2.22
C SER A 40 -46.60 -2.88 1.14
N TRP A 41 -46.48 -4.09 0.62
CA TRP A 41 -45.58 -4.43 -0.49
C TRP A 41 -45.77 -3.51 -1.69
N HIS A 42 -47.00 -3.37 -2.18
CA HIS A 42 -47.32 -2.50 -3.32
C HIS A 42 -47.27 -1.00 -2.98
N SER A 43 -47.19 -0.64 -1.69
CA SER A 43 -47.15 0.75 -1.23
C SER A 43 -45.75 1.21 -0.83
N LEU A 44 -44.73 0.35 -0.88
CA LEU A 44 -43.34 0.68 -0.48
C LEU A 44 -42.80 1.91 -1.21
N GLU A 45 -43.04 2.04 -2.52
CA GLU A 45 -42.61 3.23 -3.28
C GLU A 45 -43.29 4.52 -2.78
N ARG A 46 -44.53 4.43 -2.30
CA ARG A 46 -45.25 5.58 -1.74
C ARG A 46 -44.72 5.93 -0.36
N PHE A 47 -44.37 4.93 0.45
CA PHE A 47 -43.73 5.14 1.75
C PHE A 47 -42.34 5.77 1.60
N ALA A 48 -41.57 5.36 0.59
CA ALA A 48 -40.26 5.93 0.31
C ALA A 48 -40.32 7.45 0.06
N LYS A 49 -41.38 7.95 -0.60
CA LYS A 49 -41.62 9.39 -0.81
C LYS A 49 -41.93 10.16 0.48
N VAL A 50 -42.34 9.47 1.53
CA VAL A 50 -42.60 10.05 2.85
C VAL A 50 -41.31 10.09 3.67
N ASP A 51 -40.61 8.95 3.78
CA ASP A 51 -39.33 8.83 4.48
C ASP A 51 -38.56 7.59 3.97
N TYR A 52 -37.48 7.82 3.23
CA TYR A 52 -36.64 6.77 2.69
C TYR A 52 -35.92 5.94 3.76
N SER A 53 -35.53 6.56 4.87
CA SER A 53 -34.80 5.87 5.94
C SER A 53 -35.71 4.91 6.68
N GLN A 54 -36.91 5.35 7.06
CA GLN A 54 -37.85 4.49 7.77
C GLN A 54 -38.43 3.40 6.87
N THR A 55 -38.63 3.69 5.59
CA THR A 55 -39.04 2.69 4.60
C THR A 55 -37.97 1.62 4.42
N ALA A 56 -36.69 2.00 4.36
CA ALA A 56 -35.59 1.04 4.26
C ALA A 56 -35.54 0.09 5.47
N GLU A 57 -35.71 0.60 6.70
CA GLU A 57 -35.78 -0.24 7.90
C GLU A 57 -36.93 -1.25 7.82
N ILE A 58 -38.13 -0.83 7.38
CA ILE A 58 -39.28 -1.75 7.19
C ILE A 58 -38.98 -2.82 6.15
N ILE A 59 -38.32 -2.47 5.05
CA ILE A 59 -37.93 -3.43 4.01
C ILE A 59 -36.97 -4.47 4.59
N LEU A 60 -35.97 -4.03 5.36
CA LEU A 60 -34.99 -4.94 5.95
C LEU A 60 -35.58 -5.85 7.03
N ASP A 61 -36.62 -5.40 7.74
CA ASP A 61 -37.22 -6.15 8.84
C ASP A 61 -38.32 -7.12 8.38
N HIS A 62 -39.09 -6.74 7.34
CA HIS A 62 -40.31 -7.46 6.96
C HIS A 62 -40.38 -7.87 5.50
N PHE A 63 -39.60 -7.25 4.60
CA PHE A 63 -39.72 -7.45 3.15
C PHE A 63 -38.36 -7.73 2.48
N GLU A 64 -37.50 -8.56 3.08
CA GLU A 64 -36.19 -8.86 2.50
C GLU A 64 -36.29 -9.47 1.08
N GLU A 65 -37.36 -10.23 0.81
CA GLU A 65 -37.66 -10.78 -0.53
C GLU A 65 -37.82 -9.70 -1.61
N TRP A 66 -38.17 -8.48 -1.23
CA TRP A 66 -38.33 -7.35 -2.16
C TRP A 66 -37.00 -7.03 -2.85
N LEU A 67 -35.91 -7.10 -2.09
CA LEU A 67 -34.56 -6.89 -2.60
C LEU A 67 -34.15 -7.99 -3.59
N SER A 68 -34.66 -9.22 -3.42
CA SER A 68 -34.35 -10.36 -4.28
C SER A 68 -35.15 -10.38 -5.59
N LYS A 69 -36.41 -9.90 -5.58
CA LYS A 69 -37.35 -10.08 -6.71
C LYS A 69 -37.47 -8.87 -7.64
N GLU A 70 -37.31 -7.65 -7.13
CA GLU A 70 -37.63 -6.45 -7.89
C GLU A 70 -36.36 -5.67 -8.27
N THR A 71 -36.15 -5.41 -9.56
CA THR A 71 -35.17 -4.41 -10.04
C THR A 71 -35.94 -3.19 -10.51
N LEU A 72 -36.30 -2.33 -9.56
CA LEU A 72 -37.00 -1.08 -9.88
C LEU A 72 -36.00 -0.09 -10.50
N GLU A 73 -36.32 0.36 -11.72
CA GLU A 73 -35.52 1.34 -12.48
C GLU A 73 -36.00 2.78 -12.26
N SER A 74 -37.10 2.98 -11.52
CA SER A 74 -37.63 4.30 -11.21
C SER A 74 -36.63 5.10 -10.38
N THR A 75 -36.36 6.35 -10.81
CA THR A 75 -35.33 7.23 -10.23
C THR A 75 -35.52 7.45 -8.73
N ASP A 76 -36.77 7.56 -8.27
CA ASP A 76 -37.09 7.75 -6.85
C ASP A 76 -36.79 6.50 -6.01
N THR A 77 -36.90 5.32 -6.61
CA THR A 77 -36.72 4.04 -5.92
C THR A 77 -35.25 3.63 -5.88
N LEU A 78 -34.39 4.19 -6.75
CA LEU A 78 -32.93 4.01 -6.67
C LEU A 78 -32.36 4.51 -5.34
N LEU A 79 -32.90 5.62 -4.82
CA LEU A 79 -32.47 6.20 -3.55
C LEU A 79 -32.82 5.28 -2.37
N LEU A 80 -33.91 4.51 -2.48
CA LEU A 80 -34.30 3.57 -1.45
C LEU A 80 -33.25 2.47 -1.23
N TYR A 81 -32.63 1.97 -2.30
CA TYR A 81 -31.51 1.01 -2.16
C TYR A 81 -30.33 1.62 -1.40
N TYR A 82 -30.01 2.90 -1.63
CA TYR A 82 -28.96 3.59 -0.87
C TYR A 82 -29.25 3.59 0.64
N TYR A 83 -30.49 3.91 1.03
CA TYR A 83 -30.90 3.87 2.44
C TYR A 83 -30.93 2.45 3.01
N CYS A 84 -31.27 1.43 2.23
CA CYS A 84 -31.16 0.03 2.67
C CYS A 84 -29.70 -0.37 2.98
N PHE A 85 -28.74 0.01 2.13
CA PHE A 85 -27.33 -0.18 2.43
C PHE A 85 -26.88 0.63 3.65
N LEU A 86 -27.35 1.86 3.81
CA LEU A 86 -27.01 2.70 4.96
C LEU A 86 -27.51 2.09 6.27
N ALA A 87 -28.77 1.63 6.29
CA ALA A 87 -29.38 0.95 7.43
C ALA A 87 -28.63 -0.34 7.79
N ARG A 88 -28.30 -1.20 6.81
CA ARG A 88 -27.50 -2.41 7.05
C ARG A 88 -26.10 -2.08 7.58
N ARG A 89 -25.45 -1.04 7.07
CA ARG A 89 -24.16 -0.55 7.58
C ARG A 89 -24.26 -0.15 9.05
N ASN A 90 -25.29 0.61 9.41
CA ASN A 90 -25.52 1.07 10.78
C ASN A 90 -25.81 -0.09 11.74
N ARG A 91 -26.43 -1.17 11.24
CA ARG A 91 -26.62 -2.45 11.94
C ARG A 91 -25.36 -3.35 11.96
N GLY A 92 -24.27 -2.96 11.28
CA GLY A 92 -22.99 -3.67 11.27
C GLY A 92 -22.86 -4.83 10.28
N HIS A 93 -23.79 -4.98 9.33
CA HIS A 93 -23.77 -6.07 8.36
C HIS A 93 -22.87 -5.77 7.15
N ARG A 94 -22.23 -6.82 6.61
CA ARG A 94 -21.33 -6.74 5.44
C ARG A 94 -21.97 -7.15 4.11
N THR A 95 -23.23 -7.57 4.15
CA THR A 95 -24.05 -7.98 3.00
C THR A 95 -25.45 -7.38 3.15
N LEU A 96 -26.14 -7.20 2.03
CA LEU A 96 -27.51 -6.67 2.03
C LEU A 96 -28.54 -7.80 1.98
N THR A 97 -28.39 -8.75 1.05
CA THR A 97 -29.29 -9.90 0.83
C THR A 97 -28.60 -11.25 1.05
N ASN A 98 -27.30 -11.25 1.42
CA ASN A 98 -26.41 -12.42 1.49
C ASN A 98 -26.09 -13.09 0.14
N PHE A 99 -26.61 -12.57 -0.97
CA PHE A 99 -26.26 -13.00 -2.32
C PHE A 99 -25.34 -11.97 -2.96
N GLU A 100 -24.05 -12.29 -3.07
CA GLU A 100 -23.03 -11.33 -3.52
C GLU A 100 -23.32 -10.71 -4.90
N GLU A 101 -23.84 -11.50 -5.85
CA GLU A 101 -24.23 -11.03 -7.19
C GLU A 101 -25.36 -10.02 -7.14
N ARG A 102 -26.34 -10.27 -6.26
CA ARG A 102 -27.49 -9.40 -6.12
C ARG A 102 -27.11 -8.12 -5.39
N ASP A 103 -26.33 -8.24 -4.33
CA ASP A 103 -25.81 -7.11 -3.56
C ASP A 103 -25.01 -6.16 -4.45
N GLU A 104 -24.22 -6.69 -5.39
CA GLU A 104 -23.50 -5.87 -6.36
C GLU A 104 -24.44 -5.09 -7.29
N GLN A 105 -25.44 -5.77 -7.89
CA GLN A 105 -26.45 -5.11 -8.74
C GLN A 105 -27.18 -3.99 -7.99
N LEU A 106 -27.62 -4.28 -6.77
CA LEU A 106 -28.33 -3.32 -5.92
C LEU A 106 -27.41 -2.15 -5.49
N LEU A 107 -26.13 -2.43 -5.23
CA LEU A 107 -25.16 -1.40 -4.86
C LEU A 107 -24.94 -0.41 -6.00
N ILE A 108 -24.89 -0.87 -7.25
CA ILE A 108 -24.78 0.01 -8.42
C ILE A 108 -26.03 0.88 -8.56
N LEU A 109 -27.22 0.33 -8.30
CA LEU A 109 -28.47 1.10 -8.30
C LEU A 109 -28.48 2.15 -7.18
N ALA A 110 -27.96 1.80 -5.99
CA ALA A 110 -27.80 2.75 -4.89
C ALA A 110 -26.83 3.90 -5.24
N VAL A 111 -25.70 3.59 -5.88
CA VAL A 111 -24.74 4.60 -6.37
C VAL A 111 -25.39 5.50 -7.42
N LYS A 112 -26.13 4.91 -8.38
CA LYS A 112 -26.91 5.67 -9.38
C LYS A 112 -27.91 6.61 -8.71
N GLY A 113 -28.64 6.13 -7.71
CA GLY A 113 -29.58 6.93 -6.92
C GLY A 113 -28.89 8.12 -6.26
N ALA A 114 -27.77 7.89 -5.57
CA ALA A 114 -27.01 8.95 -4.90
C ALA A 114 -26.52 10.04 -5.88
N VAL A 115 -26.08 9.65 -7.08
CA VAL A 115 -25.60 10.58 -8.11
C VAL A 115 -26.75 11.37 -8.75
N ILE A 116 -27.86 10.71 -9.10
CA ILE A 116 -29.00 11.36 -9.76
C ILE A 116 -29.64 12.41 -8.85
N HIS A 117 -29.80 12.09 -7.57
CA HIS A 117 -30.44 13.00 -6.60
C HIS A 117 -29.49 14.07 -6.06
N ASN A 118 -28.20 14.05 -6.44
CA ASN A 118 -27.15 14.96 -5.98
C ASN A 118 -27.25 15.26 -4.47
N PHE A 119 -27.41 14.20 -3.67
CA PHE A 119 -27.86 14.31 -2.29
C PHE A 119 -26.82 14.98 -1.35
N PHE A 120 -25.58 15.16 -1.81
CA PHE A 120 -24.47 15.59 -0.99
C PHE A 120 -23.76 16.81 -1.58
N GLU A 121 -23.38 17.77 -0.72
CA GLU A 121 -22.53 18.90 -1.11
C GLU A 121 -21.14 18.45 -1.61
N ASN A 122 -20.62 17.33 -1.06
CA ASN A 122 -19.37 16.69 -1.48
C ASN A 122 -19.62 15.23 -1.92
N LEU A 123 -20.40 15.07 -2.99
CA LEU A 123 -20.84 13.76 -3.53
C LEU A 123 -19.73 12.72 -3.59
N ASP A 124 -18.58 13.04 -4.19
CA ASP A 124 -17.49 12.08 -4.38
C ASP A 124 -16.81 11.66 -3.05
N THR A 125 -16.64 12.59 -2.10
CA THR A 125 -16.06 12.27 -0.79
C THR A 125 -16.98 11.34 0.01
N GLN A 126 -18.27 11.67 0.09
CA GLN A 126 -19.22 10.86 0.86
C GLN A 126 -19.49 9.51 0.20
N LEU A 127 -19.51 9.48 -1.14
CA LEU A 127 -19.65 8.23 -1.88
C LEU A 127 -18.39 7.35 -1.73
N SER A 128 -17.20 7.93 -1.75
CA SER A 128 -15.95 7.20 -1.49
C SER A 128 -15.96 6.55 -0.10
N GLU A 129 -16.40 7.28 0.94
CA GLU A 129 -16.55 6.73 2.29
C GLU A 129 -17.60 5.61 2.37
N PHE A 130 -18.73 5.80 1.69
CA PHE A 130 -19.77 4.76 1.59
C PHE A 130 -19.23 3.50 0.90
N LEU A 131 -18.56 3.65 -0.25
CA LEU A 131 -17.98 2.54 -1.01
C LEU A 131 -16.85 1.84 -0.26
N ARG A 132 -16.09 2.56 0.57
CA ARG A 132 -15.02 1.96 1.40
C ARG A 132 -15.57 0.90 2.35
N TYR A 133 -16.77 1.09 2.88
CA TYR A 133 -17.41 0.06 3.72
C TYR A 133 -17.83 -1.16 2.90
N TRP A 134 -18.34 -0.94 1.69
CA TRP A 134 -18.87 -1.96 0.77
C TRP A 134 -17.84 -2.43 -0.27
N LEU A 135 -16.55 -2.24 0.00
CA LEU A 135 -15.50 -2.34 -1.03
C LEU A 135 -15.46 -3.70 -1.71
N LYS A 136 -15.59 -4.80 -0.93
CA LYS A 136 -15.63 -6.17 -1.44
C LYS A 136 -16.73 -6.37 -2.49
N THR A 137 -17.91 -5.81 -2.23
CA THR A 137 -19.07 -5.89 -3.13
C THR A 137 -18.90 -4.93 -4.31
N ALA A 138 -18.37 -3.73 -4.07
CA ALA A 138 -18.22 -2.69 -5.09
C ALA A 138 -17.14 -3.00 -6.13
N SER A 139 -16.07 -3.71 -5.75
CA SER A 139 -14.93 -4.00 -6.61
C SER A 139 -15.03 -5.33 -7.36
N ARG A 140 -16.16 -6.05 -7.24
CA ARG A 140 -16.34 -7.40 -7.78
C ARG A 140 -16.38 -7.42 -9.31
N THR A 141 -17.09 -6.48 -9.95
CA THR A 141 -17.09 -6.27 -11.41
C THR A 141 -16.75 -4.83 -11.77
N ASP A 142 -16.59 -4.57 -13.08
CA ASP A 142 -16.27 -3.23 -13.60
C ASP A 142 -17.45 -2.25 -13.58
N GLN A 143 -18.64 -2.69 -13.18
CA GLN A 143 -19.84 -1.87 -13.32
C GLN A 143 -19.82 -0.62 -12.41
N CYS A 144 -19.46 -0.76 -11.13
CA CYS A 144 -19.29 0.38 -10.22
C CYS A 144 -18.17 1.31 -10.70
N LEU A 145 -17.03 0.75 -11.11
CA LEU A 145 -15.89 1.53 -11.60
C LEU A 145 -16.27 2.33 -12.85
N ASN A 146 -16.82 1.68 -13.88
CA ASN A 146 -17.26 2.33 -15.11
C ASN A 146 -18.28 3.44 -14.85
N TYR A 147 -19.17 3.24 -13.88
CA TYR A 147 -20.14 4.26 -13.50
C TYR A 147 -19.49 5.46 -12.82
N THR A 148 -18.60 5.24 -11.83
CA THR A 148 -17.89 6.34 -11.14
C THR A 148 -17.04 7.16 -12.10
N VAL A 149 -16.32 6.51 -13.03
CA VAL A 149 -15.51 7.18 -14.06
C VAL A 149 -16.39 8.01 -15.00
N LYS A 150 -17.51 7.45 -15.47
CA LYS A 150 -18.46 8.16 -16.36
C LYS A 150 -19.00 9.46 -15.73
N HIS A 151 -19.19 9.46 -14.41
CA HIS A 151 -19.72 10.60 -13.67
C HIS A 151 -18.64 11.49 -13.03
N ARG A 152 -17.35 11.27 -13.36
CA ARG A 152 -16.20 12.03 -12.84
C ARG A 152 -16.10 12.04 -11.30
N LEU A 153 -16.36 10.89 -10.68
CA LEU A 153 -16.24 10.67 -9.24
C LEU A 153 -14.83 10.13 -8.93
N ILE A 154 -13.85 11.03 -8.91
CA ILE A 154 -12.42 10.70 -8.97
C ILE A 154 -11.95 9.89 -7.74
N LEU A 155 -12.29 10.33 -6.53
CA LEU A 155 -11.91 9.64 -5.28
C LEU A 155 -12.55 8.26 -5.19
N SER A 156 -13.82 8.16 -5.62
CA SER A 156 -14.53 6.88 -5.69
C SER A 156 -13.91 5.94 -6.72
N SER A 157 -13.53 6.46 -7.90
CA SER A 157 -12.84 5.68 -8.94
C SER A 157 -11.45 5.22 -8.50
N VAL A 158 -10.66 6.07 -7.85
CA VAL A 158 -9.34 5.73 -7.31
C VAL A 158 -9.44 4.58 -6.30
N LEU A 159 -10.39 4.67 -5.36
CA LEU A 159 -10.64 3.62 -4.37
C LEU A 159 -10.97 2.27 -5.04
N LEU A 160 -11.78 2.27 -6.09
CA LEU A 160 -12.17 1.06 -6.82
C LEU A 160 -11.01 0.50 -7.67
N LEU A 161 -10.19 1.36 -8.27
CA LEU A 161 -8.98 0.96 -9.00
C LEU A 161 -7.96 0.30 -8.05
N GLU A 162 -7.75 0.89 -6.87
CA GLU A 162 -6.88 0.35 -5.83
C GLU A 162 -7.36 -1.02 -5.34
N ALA A 163 -8.65 -1.17 -5.04
CA ALA A 163 -9.24 -2.45 -4.62
C ALA A 163 -9.05 -3.56 -5.65
N ARG A 164 -8.95 -3.19 -6.93
CA ARG A 164 -8.72 -4.12 -8.06
C ARG A 164 -7.24 -4.30 -8.41
N LYS A 165 -6.33 -3.73 -7.64
CA LYS A 165 -4.87 -3.76 -7.88
C LYS A 165 -4.45 -3.08 -9.18
N LEU A 166 -5.25 -2.13 -9.69
CA LEU A 166 -4.95 -1.31 -10.87
C LEU A 166 -4.36 0.04 -10.46
N VAL A 167 -3.30 0.00 -9.65
CA VAL A 167 -2.71 1.19 -9.00
C VAL A 167 -2.16 2.19 -10.02
N SER A 168 -1.51 1.71 -11.09
CA SER A 168 -1.01 2.58 -12.17
C SER A 168 -2.13 3.42 -12.81
N GLY A 169 -3.31 2.83 -13.01
CA GLY A 169 -4.48 3.55 -13.54
C GLY A 169 -5.04 4.57 -12.54
N ALA A 170 -4.94 4.29 -11.23
CA ALA A 170 -5.33 5.25 -10.20
C ALA A 170 -4.43 6.49 -10.20
N PHE A 171 -3.11 6.31 -10.32
CA PHE A 171 -2.17 7.43 -10.47
C PHE A 171 -2.38 8.22 -11.75
N GLU A 172 -2.59 7.54 -12.90
CA GLU A 172 -2.86 8.21 -14.18
C GLU A 172 -4.13 9.06 -14.13
N LEU A 173 -5.20 8.53 -13.51
CA LEU A 173 -6.45 9.27 -13.33
C LEU A 173 -6.25 10.52 -12.46
N LEU A 174 -5.52 10.38 -11.35
CA LEU A 174 -5.22 11.50 -10.46
C LEU A 174 -4.35 12.56 -11.13
N ASP A 175 -3.32 12.17 -11.89
CA ASP A 175 -2.46 13.11 -12.62
C ASP A 175 -3.24 13.87 -13.69
N HIS A 176 -4.08 13.17 -14.47
CA HIS A 176 -4.94 13.79 -15.49
C HIS A 176 -5.91 14.81 -14.89
N GLU A 177 -6.58 14.46 -13.79
CA GLU A 177 -7.52 15.37 -13.12
C GLU A 177 -6.82 16.49 -12.37
N LEU A 178 -5.61 16.24 -11.85
CA LEU A 178 -4.76 17.27 -11.28
C LEU A 178 -4.39 18.30 -12.35
N GLU A 179 -4.04 17.90 -13.58
CA GLU A 179 -3.79 18.84 -14.69
C GLU A 179 -5.01 19.69 -15.03
N ASN A 180 -6.19 19.07 -15.05
CA ASN A 180 -7.43 19.75 -15.39
C ASN A 180 -7.85 20.77 -14.31
N THR A 181 -7.56 20.47 -13.03
CA THR A 181 -7.95 21.27 -11.86
C THR A 181 -6.87 22.20 -11.34
N TRP A 182 -5.61 22.01 -11.77
CA TRP A 182 -4.45 22.78 -11.35
C TRP A 182 -4.74 24.28 -11.46
N MET A 183 -4.50 25.02 -10.36
CA MET A 183 -4.74 26.46 -10.26
C MET A 183 -6.19 26.96 -10.40
N LYS A 184 -7.14 26.10 -10.80
CA LYS A 184 -8.57 26.44 -10.88
C LYS A 184 -9.29 26.21 -9.56
N ASN A 185 -8.90 25.16 -8.84
CA ASN A 185 -9.48 24.84 -7.53
C ASN A 185 -8.39 24.29 -6.59
N ALA A 186 -7.79 25.17 -5.80
CA ALA A 186 -6.73 24.82 -4.87
C ALA A 186 -7.13 23.70 -3.89
N VAL A 187 -8.38 23.70 -3.40
CA VAL A 187 -8.88 22.69 -2.46
C VAL A 187 -8.92 21.30 -3.09
N LEU A 188 -9.41 21.18 -4.34
CA LEU A 188 -9.45 19.91 -5.05
C LEU A 188 -8.06 19.43 -5.46
N SER A 189 -7.20 20.34 -5.96
CA SER A 189 -5.82 20.00 -6.31
C SER A 189 -5.06 19.47 -5.09
N SER A 190 -5.18 20.11 -3.92
CA SER A 190 -4.59 19.59 -2.68
C SER A 190 -5.11 18.19 -2.33
N LYS A 191 -6.42 17.95 -2.43
CA LYS A 191 -7.00 16.61 -2.18
C LYS A 191 -6.39 15.54 -3.09
N TYR A 192 -6.24 15.82 -4.38
CA TYR A 192 -5.64 14.86 -5.32
C TYR A 192 -4.16 14.62 -5.02
N ILE A 193 -3.41 15.66 -4.64
CA ILE A 193 -2.00 15.49 -4.22
C ILE A 193 -1.91 14.62 -2.97
N TYR A 194 -2.79 14.82 -1.98
CA TYR A 194 -2.82 13.96 -0.78
C TYR A 194 -3.16 12.50 -1.11
N GLU A 195 -4.04 12.25 -2.07
CA GLU A 195 -4.31 10.88 -2.53
C GLU A 195 -3.13 10.27 -3.30
N ILE A 196 -2.42 11.06 -4.12
CA ILE A 196 -1.17 10.61 -4.77
C ILE A 196 -0.13 10.25 -3.70
N ILE A 197 0.03 11.06 -2.67
CA ILE A 197 0.93 10.79 -1.52
C ILE A 197 0.52 9.50 -0.82
N ARG A 198 -0.78 9.33 -0.50
CA ARG A 198 -1.29 8.12 0.16
C ARG A 198 -1.01 6.86 -0.66
N LEU A 199 -1.26 6.91 -1.97
CA LEU A 199 -0.97 5.79 -2.87
C LEU A 199 0.53 5.53 -2.95
N ALA A 200 1.36 6.57 -3.02
CA ALA A 200 2.81 6.43 -3.07
C ALA A 200 3.40 5.81 -1.80
N ASN A 201 2.82 6.12 -0.63
CA ASN A 201 3.19 5.51 0.65
C ASN A 201 2.73 4.07 0.80
N THR A 202 1.77 3.61 -0.01
CA THR A 202 1.28 2.23 0.04
C THR A 202 1.96 1.37 -1.03
N TYR A 203 2.24 1.96 -2.19
CA TYR A 203 2.76 1.31 -3.40
C TYR A 203 4.06 2.00 -3.87
N HIS A 204 5.09 1.91 -3.02
CA HIS A 204 6.36 2.64 -3.20
C HIS A 204 7.06 2.32 -4.53
N GLU A 205 7.07 1.06 -4.96
CA GLU A 205 7.78 0.64 -6.17
C GLU A 205 7.10 1.16 -7.44
N GLU A 206 5.79 1.04 -7.56
CA GLU A 206 5.02 1.61 -8.67
C GLU A 206 5.12 3.13 -8.71
N ALA A 207 5.13 3.77 -7.53
CA ALA A 207 5.31 5.21 -7.41
C ALA A 207 6.69 5.68 -7.86
N ARG A 208 7.74 4.94 -7.48
CA ARG A 208 9.14 5.22 -7.84
C ARG A 208 9.38 4.99 -9.33
N GLN A 209 8.96 3.85 -9.87
CA GLN A 209 9.19 3.49 -11.28
C GLN A 209 8.65 4.53 -12.27
N ARG A 210 7.53 5.17 -11.94
CA ARG A 210 6.89 6.19 -12.79
C ARG A 210 7.12 7.63 -12.31
N ASN A 211 7.93 7.81 -11.26
CA ASN A 211 8.30 9.10 -10.68
C ASN A 211 7.08 9.99 -10.35
N TRP A 212 5.98 9.42 -9.84
CA TRP A 212 4.73 10.17 -9.64
C TRP A 212 4.89 11.34 -8.68
N LEU A 213 5.63 11.17 -7.58
CA LEU A 213 5.90 12.24 -6.62
C LEU A 213 6.75 13.36 -7.21
N PHE A 214 7.71 13.03 -8.07
CA PHE A 214 8.53 14.04 -8.75
C PHE A 214 7.73 14.83 -9.79
N LYS A 215 6.79 14.21 -10.50
CA LYS A 215 5.87 14.96 -11.38
C LYS A 215 5.06 16.00 -10.60
N VAL A 216 4.60 15.65 -9.39
CA VAL A 216 3.89 16.59 -8.52
C VAL A 216 4.84 17.67 -8.01
N LEU A 217 6.05 17.29 -7.57
CA LEU A 217 7.09 18.22 -7.13
C LEU A 217 7.42 19.25 -8.23
N ASP A 218 7.72 18.79 -9.44
CA ASP A 218 8.06 19.65 -10.59
C ASP A 218 6.91 20.60 -10.93
N LYS A 219 5.65 20.14 -10.84
CA LYS A 219 4.46 21.00 -11.03
C LYS A 219 4.38 22.09 -9.96
N ILE A 220 4.62 21.76 -8.69
CA ILE A 220 4.64 22.74 -7.59
C ILE A 220 5.80 23.73 -7.77
N LEU A 221 7.00 23.25 -8.10
CA LEU A 221 8.18 24.07 -8.34
C LEU A 221 8.11 24.86 -9.65
N SER A 222 7.14 24.60 -10.53
CA SER A 222 6.90 25.43 -11.71
C SER A 222 6.06 26.68 -11.40
N LEU A 223 5.57 26.83 -10.16
CA LEU A 223 4.75 27.98 -9.76
C LEU A 223 5.62 29.22 -9.49
N PRO A 224 5.10 30.43 -9.75
CA PRO A 224 5.82 31.67 -9.47
C PRO A 224 6.01 31.88 -7.97
N ASP A 225 7.13 32.51 -7.59
CA ASP A 225 7.57 32.77 -6.20
C ASP A 225 6.48 33.34 -5.27
N SER A 226 5.58 34.16 -5.82
CA SER A 226 4.42 34.73 -5.10
C SER A 226 3.48 33.69 -4.49
N GLN A 227 3.45 32.46 -5.01
CA GLN A 227 2.58 31.38 -4.54
C GLN A 227 3.28 30.37 -3.64
N LEU A 228 4.61 30.46 -3.50
CA LEU A 228 5.44 29.64 -2.62
C LEU A 228 5.86 30.41 -1.35
N GLN A 229 5.09 31.43 -0.96
CA GLN A 229 5.28 32.14 0.31
C GLN A 229 4.80 31.29 1.51
N GLU A 230 5.34 31.55 2.70
CA GLU A 230 5.13 30.72 3.92
C GLU A 230 3.67 30.58 4.34
N GLU A 231 2.81 31.56 4.01
CA GLU A 231 1.38 31.53 4.33
C GLU A 231 0.53 30.82 3.27
N SER A 232 1.12 30.35 2.18
CA SER A 232 0.38 29.64 1.13
C SER A 232 0.15 28.18 1.52
N GLY A 233 -1.07 27.69 1.31
CA GLY A 233 -1.39 26.27 1.51
C GLY A 233 -0.54 25.33 0.64
N MET A 234 0.09 25.83 -0.41
CA MET A 234 0.95 25.04 -1.31
C MET A 234 2.31 24.72 -0.70
N THR A 235 2.84 25.55 0.20
CA THR A 235 4.09 25.27 0.93
C THR A 235 3.93 24.07 1.86
N VAL A 236 2.77 23.92 2.50
CA VAL A 236 2.43 22.74 3.31
C VAL A 236 2.37 21.48 2.45
N VAL A 237 1.72 21.57 1.29
CA VAL A 237 1.63 20.46 0.33
C VAL A 237 3.02 20.07 -0.19
N LEU A 238 3.86 21.06 -0.53
CA LEU A 238 5.24 20.84 -0.95
C LEU A 238 6.04 20.09 0.12
N ASN A 239 5.97 20.54 1.38
CA ASN A 239 6.66 19.88 2.48
C ASN A 239 6.20 18.42 2.66
N ASN A 240 4.91 18.14 2.50
CA ASN A 240 4.39 16.77 2.56
C ASN A 240 4.89 15.90 1.40
N VAL A 241 5.00 16.45 0.18
CA VAL A 241 5.58 15.75 -0.97
C VAL A 241 7.07 15.45 -0.74
N ILE A 242 7.84 16.44 -0.26
CA ILE A 242 9.27 16.29 0.08
C ILE A 242 9.44 15.21 1.14
N ALA A 243 8.64 15.25 2.20
CA ALA A 243 8.67 14.25 3.26
C ALA A 243 8.41 12.83 2.74
N THR A 244 7.39 12.69 1.91
CA THR A 244 7.04 11.41 1.28
C THR A 244 8.16 10.90 0.37
N ILE A 245 8.81 11.75 -0.43
CA ILE A 245 9.94 11.35 -1.27
C ILE A 245 11.10 10.86 -0.39
N MET A 246 11.39 11.57 0.70
CA MET A 246 12.47 11.22 1.62
C MET A 246 12.21 9.91 2.38
N GLU A 247 10.98 9.69 2.83
CA GLU A 247 10.56 8.46 3.51
C GLU A 247 10.60 7.24 2.58
N ASN A 248 10.36 7.44 1.28
CA ASN A 248 10.37 6.38 0.26
C ASN A 248 11.78 5.92 -0.16
N GLY A 249 12.85 6.51 0.40
CA GLY A 249 14.23 6.01 0.28
C GLY A 249 15.25 7.06 -0.17
N SER A 250 16.53 6.79 0.12
CA SER A 250 17.63 7.74 -0.09
C SER A 250 18.04 7.94 -1.55
N SER A 251 17.67 7.02 -2.46
CA SER A 251 18.09 7.08 -3.88
C SER A 251 17.53 8.30 -4.60
N ASP A 252 16.39 8.81 -4.14
CA ASP A 252 15.73 9.98 -4.72
C ASP A 252 16.11 11.30 -4.01
N ALA A 253 16.85 11.22 -2.90
CA ALA A 253 17.22 12.39 -2.09
C ALA A 253 18.14 13.35 -2.83
N GLU A 254 19.12 12.83 -3.59
CA GLU A 254 20.02 13.66 -4.42
C GLU A 254 19.23 14.41 -5.49
N ARG A 255 18.36 13.70 -6.22
CA ARG A 255 17.51 14.29 -7.27
C ARG A 255 16.53 15.33 -6.71
N LEU A 256 16.02 15.10 -5.50
CA LEU A 256 15.16 16.03 -4.77
C LEU A 256 15.92 17.30 -4.38
N VAL A 257 17.12 17.16 -3.82
CA VAL A 257 17.99 18.30 -3.49
C VAL A 257 18.32 19.09 -4.75
N ASP A 258 18.73 18.43 -5.84
CA ASP A 258 19.02 19.12 -7.10
C ASP A 258 17.81 19.90 -7.64
N ALA A 259 16.61 19.30 -7.62
CA ALA A 259 15.39 19.95 -8.06
C ALA A 259 15.05 21.19 -7.21
N LEU A 260 15.13 21.07 -5.88
CA LEU A 260 14.88 22.19 -4.96
C LEU A 260 15.90 23.31 -5.17
N PHE A 261 17.19 23.00 -5.19
CA PHE A 261 18.26 24.00 -5.27
C PHE A 261 18.41 24.64 -6.66
N THR A 262 17.79 24.06 -7.69
CA THR A 262 17.66 24.68 -9.01
C THR A 262 16.61 25.80 -9.02
N HIS A 263 15.61 25.73 -8.15
CA HIS A 263 14.51 26.70 -8.12
C HIS A 263 14.93 28.05 -7.50
N PRO A 264 14.59 29.21 -8.10
CA PRO A 264 15.05 30.53 -7.64
C PRO A 264 14.75 30.84 -6.17
N VAL A 265 13.56 30.44 -5.68
CA VAL A 265 13.14 30.65 -4.28
C VAL A 265 14.09 29.97 -3.30
N PHE A 266 14.53 28.75 -3.60
CA PHE A 266 15.44 28.00 -2.73
C PHE A 266 16.88 28.47 -2.97
N ARG A 267 17.30 28.61 -4.23
CA ARG A 267 18.65 29.01 -4.62
C ARG A 267 19.07 30.36 -4.01
N CYS A 268 18.17 31.34 -4.00
CA CYS A 268 18.44 32.70 -3.54
C CYS A 268 18.06 32.94 -2.08
N SER A 269 17.59 31.91 -1.37
CA SER A 269 17.25 32.01 0.04
C SER A 269 18.42 31.72 0.97
N THR A 270 18.31 32.22 2.20
CA THR A 270 19.23 31.90 3.29
C THR A 270 18.87 30.55 3.90
N TYR A 271 19.89 29.85 4.40
CA TYR A 271 19.72 28.59 5.13
C TYR A 271 18.68 28.69 6.25
N GLU A 272 18.65 29.81 6.99
CA GLU A 272 17.69 30.07 8.07
C GLU A 272 16.22 29.85 7.64
N ARG A 273 15.85 30.29 6.43
CA ARG A 273 14.48 30.21 5.91
C ARG A 273 14.01 28.77 5.67
N PHE A 274 14.92 27.87 5.31
CA PHE A 274 14.61 26.46 5.05
C PHE A 274 15.28 25.52 6.05
N ARG A 275 15.77 26.03 7.18
CA ARG A 275 16.47 25.27 8.21
C ARG A 275 15.65 24.07 8.65
N SER A 276 14.36 24.25 8.93
CA SER A 276 13.47 23.17 9.37
C SER A 276 13.31 22.08 8.31
N LEU A 277 13.17 22.47 7.03
CA LEU A 277 13.04 21.54 5.91
C LEU A 277 14.35 20.77 5.67
N ILE A 278 15.49 21.46 5.66
CA ILE A 278 16.81 20.84 5.45
C ILE A 278 17.16 19.93 6.63
N THR A 279 16.90 20.36 7.87
CA THR A 279 17.10 19.53 9.06
C THR A 279 16.22 18.29 9.01
N PHE A 280 14.96 18.44 8.59
CA PHE A 280 14.05 17.32 8.38
C PHE A 280 14.56 16.38 7.27
N MET A 281 14.99 16.88 6.11
CA MET A 281 15.55 16.06 5.04
C MET A 281 16.77 15.26 5.51
N LEU A 282 17.67 15.90 6.25
CA LEU A 282 18.85 15.25 6.84
C LEU A 282 18.48 14.20 7.90
N ALA A 283 17.45 14.46 8.71
CA ALA A 283 16.95 13.51 9.71
C ALA A 283 16.20 12.32 9.07
N SER A 284 15.52 12.56 7.95
CA SER A 284 14.73 11.55 7.22
C SER A 284 15.58 10.71 6.27
N CYS A 285 16.81 11.15 5.94
CA CYS A 285 17.78 10.30 5.27
C CYS A 285 18.16 9.11 6.17
N ARG A 286 17.51 7.96 5.97
CA ARG A 286 17.81 6.68 6.64
C ARG A 286 19.11 6.05 6.13
N TYR A 287 20.22 6.78 6.21
CA TYR A 287 21.55 6.25 5.85
C TYR A 287 21.87 4.97 6.61
N GLU A 288 21.40 4.86 7.85
CA GLU A 288 21.58 3.69 8.71
C GLU A 288 20.85 2.46 8.18
N ASP A 289 19.59 2.59 7.71
CA ASP A 289 18.84 1.46 7.16
C ASP A 289 19.35 1.05 5.78
N VAL A 290 19.77 2.02 4.96
CA VAL A 290 20.38 1.76 3.65
C VAL A 290 21.71 1.03 3.83
N LEU A 291 22.55 1.49 4.77
CA LEU A 291 23.80 0.84 5.11
C LEU A 291 23.55 -0.57 5.67
N LEU A 292 22.55 -0.75 6.52
CA LEU A 292 22.18 -2.06 7.07
C LEU A 292 21.72 -3.01 5.97
N ASN A 293 20.80 -2.59 5.09
CA ASN A 293 20.30 -3.41 3.99
C ASN A 293 21.40 -3.79 2.99
N GLU A 294 22.28 -2.86 2.62
CA GLU A 294 23.41 -3.17 1.75
C GLU A 294 24.43 -4.06 2.45
N THR A 295 24.68 -3.87 3.75
CA THR A 295 25.56 -4.77 4.52
C THR A 295 24.97 -6.19 4.58
N VAL A 296 23.66 -6.33 4.79
CA VAL A 296 22.97 -7.64 4.75
C VAL A 296 23.11 -8.28 3.36
N ARG A 297 22.88 -7.52 2.28
CA ARG A 297 23.09 -8.03 0.91
C ARG A 297 24.53 -8.45 0.64
N CYS A 298 25.51 -7.71 1.15
CA CYS A 298 26.92 -8.09 1.05
C CYS A 298 27.18 -9.41 1.78
N ILE A 299 26.69 -9.55 3.02
CA ILE A 299 26.84 -10.79 3.80
C ILE A 299 26.15 -11.96 3.10
N GLU A 300 24.94 -11.80 2.58
CA GLU A 300 24.23 -12.82 1.81
C GLU A 300 25.01 -13.20 0.55
N GLY A 301 25.54 -12.23 -0.18
CA GLY A 301 26.39 -12.47 -1.36
C GLY A 301 27.64 -13.28 -1.01
N GLU A 302 28.40 -12.84 -0.01
CA GLU A 302 29.63 -13.49 0.46
C GLU A 302 29.37 -14.90 0.98
N THR A 303 28.31 -15.10 1.77
CA THR A 303 27.93 -16.42 2.29
C THR A 303 27.52 -17.37 1.18
N THR A 304 26.80 -16.90 0.16
CA THR A 304 26.41 -17.69 -1.00
C THR A 304 27.64 -18.08 -1.83
N GLU A 305 28.58 -17.16 -2.03
CA GLU A 305 29.86 -17.44 -2.71
C GLU A 305 30.70 -18.45 -1.94
N MET A 306 30.83 -18.28 -0.62
CA MET A 306 31.56 -19.20 0.25
C MET A 306 30.96 -20.61 0.26
N LEU A 307 29.62 -20.72 0.30
CA LEU A 307 28.92 -21.99 0.19
C LEU A 307 29.15 -22.66 -1.18
N ASN A 308 29.12 -21.88 -2.25
CA ASN A 308 29.41 -22.38 -3.60
C ASN A 308 30.85 -22.88 -3.73
N ASP A 309 31.81 -22.19 -3.12
CA ASP A 309 33.21 -22.60 -3.12
C ASP A 309 33.46 -23.83 -2.23
N LEU A 310 32.81 -23.93 -1.06
CA LEU A 310 32.79 -25.15 -0.26
C LEU A 310 32.19 -26.33 -1.03
N MET A 311 31.10 -26.11 -1.76
CA MET A 311 30.51 -27.12 -2.64
C MET A 311 31.50 -27.55 -3.73
N LYS A 312 32.17 -26.62 -4.42
CA LYS A 312 33.20 -26.93 -5.41
C LYS A 312 34.38 -27.69 -4.80
N GLN A 313 34.80 -27.35 -3.58
CA GLN A 313 35.87 -28.05 -2.86
C GLN A 313 35.43 -29.45 -2.44
N SER A 314 34.19 -29.63 -2.00
CA SER A 314 33.64 -30.95 -1.62
C SER A 314 33.46 -31.89 -2.83
N THR A 315 33.18 -31.34 -4.00
CA THR A 315 33.00 -32.11 -5.25
C THR A 315 34.30 -32.33 -6.02
N ARG A 316 35.38 -31.60 -5.68
CA ARG A 316 36.73 -31.94 -6.13
C ARG A 316 37.12 -33.28 -5.49
N ARG A 317 37.06 -34.35 -6.29
CA ARG A 317 37.78 -35.60 -5.99
C ARG A 317 39.26 -35.27 -5.90
N THR A 318 39.75 -34.97 -4.71
CA THR A 318 41.18 -34.98 -4.44
C THR A 318 41.58 -36.44 -4.61
N ALA A 319 42.17 -36.78 -5.75
CA ALA A 319 43.05 -37.93 -5.79
C ALA A 319 44.15 -37.59 -4.79
N GLY A 320 43.99 -38.06 -3.55
CA GLY A 320 44.94 -37.77 -2.47
C GLY A 320 46.33 -38.07 -2.99
N LEU A 321 47.27 -37.13 -2.80
CA LEU A 321 48.68 -37.38 -3.02
C LEU A 321 49.00 -38.75 -2.42
N ILE A 322 49.59 -39.66 -3.20
CA ILE A 322 49.96 -40.98 -2.68
C ILE A 322 50.93 -40.71 -1.52
N THR A 323 50.45 -40.88 -0.29
CA THR A 323 51.19 -40.52 0.92
C THR A 323 52.35 -41.48 1.16
N SER A 324 52.24 -42.70 0.60
CA SER A 324 53.26 -43.73 0.70
C SER A 324 53.14 -44.71 -0.46
N ASN A 325 54.28 -45.11 -1.02
CA ASN A 325 54.38 -46.19 -2.01
C ASN A 325 54.35 -47.60 -1.37
N MET A 326 54.06 -47.69 -0.08
CA MET A 326 54.05 -48.94 0.68
C MET A 326 52.62 -49.28 1.11
N CYS A 327 52.30 -50.57 1.17
CA CYS A 327 51.03 -51.05 1.68
C CYS A 327 50.89 -50.70 3.16
N ILE A 328 49.83 -49.97 3.56
CA ILE A 328 49.63 -49.59 4.97
C ILE A 328 49.45 -50.80 5.90
N SER A 329 48.94 -51.92 5.40
CA SER A 329 48.69 -53.12 6.21
C SER A 329 49.93 -53.97 6.47
N CYS A 330 50.87 -54.02 5.54
CA CYS A 330 52.04 -54.92 5.65
C CYS A 330 53.40 -54.20 5.52
N GLY A 331 53.39 -52.90 5.23
CA GLY A 331 54.59 -52.06 5.12
C GLY A 331 55.51 -52.43 3.95
N ARG A 332 55.03 -53.19 2.95
CA ARG A 332 55.81 -53.62 1.77
C ARG A 332 55.36 -52.92 0.50
N SER A 333 56.28 -52.76 -0.46
CA SER A 333 55.99 -52.17 -1.76
C SER A 333 55.03 -53.05 -2.57
N PRO A 334 54.14 -52.47 -3.39
CA PRO A 334 53.25 -53.23 -4.26
C PRO A 334 54.03 -53.83 -5.43
N ASN A 335 54.11 -55.17 -5.43
CA ASN A 335 54.62 -55.95 -6.58
C ASN A 335 53.47 -56.48 -7.47
N LYS A 336 52.20 -56.29 -7.07
CA LYS A 336 50.96 -56.69 -7.78
C LYS A 336 49.86 -55.61 -7.60
N SER A 337 48.66 -55.85 -8.16
CA SER A 337 47.47 -55.01 -8.02
C SER A 337 47.18 -54.58 -6.57
N SER A 338 46.89 -53.29 -6.37
CA SER A 338 46.61 -52.71 -5.06
C SER A 338 45.42 -51.76 -5.13
N TYR A 339 44.72 -51.59 -4.01
CA TYR A 339 43.68 -50.58 -3.83
C TYR A 339 44.31 -49.28 -3.36
N LEU A 340 43.96 -48.16 -4.00
CA LEU A 340 44.30 -46.81 -3.54
C LEU A 340 43.04 -46.18 -2.93
N TYR A 341 43.13 -45.80 -1.65
CA TYR A 341 42.02 -45.16 -0.95
C TYR A 341 42.09 -43.63 -1.06
N ASN A 342 40.94 -42.95 -0.87
CA ASN A 342 40.86 -41.49 -0.92
C ASN A 342 41.78 -40.77 0.09
N CYS A 343 42.23 -41.44 1.16
CA CYS A 343 43.25 -40.89 2.08
C CYS A 343 44.70 -40.96 1.55
N GLY A 344 44.92 -41.40 0.30
CA GLY A 344 46.23 -41.47 -0.33
C GLY A 344 47.05 -42.73 0.01
N HIS A 345 46.52 -43.64 0.84
CA HIS A 345 47.18 -44.89 1.21
C HIS A 345 46.86 -46.03 0.25
N MET A 346 47.86 -46.86 -0.02
CA MET A 346 47.72 -48.09 -0.80
C MET A 346 47.62 -49.33 0.09
N VAL A 347 46.84 -50.32 -0.34
CA VAL A 347 46.74 -51.65 0.30
C VAL A 347 46.81 -52.73 -0.77
N HIS A 348 47.64 -53.76 -0.59
CA HIS A 348 47.63 -54.91 -1.50
C HIS A 348 46.26 -55.58 -1.50
N MET A 349 45.76 -56.02 -2.66
CA MET A 349 44.45 -56.70 -2.71
C MET A 349 44.38 -57.92 -1.78
N GLU A 350 45.50 -58.64 -1.63
CA GLU A 350 45.67 -59.78 -0.72
C GLU A 350 45.63 -59.36 0.77
N CYS A 351 46.01 -58.12 1.10
CA CYS A 351 45.93 -57.57 2.46
C CYS A 351 44.58 -56.91 2.76
N GLY A 352 43.78 -56.59 1.74
CA GLY A 352 42.46 -55.99 1.88
C GLY A 352 41.35 -57.02 2.13
N SER A 353 41.53 -58.27 1.74
CA SER A 353 40.51 -59.34 1.85
C SER A 353 40.16 -59.74 3.29
N GLN A 354 40.94 -59.32 4.28
CA GLN A 354 40.64 -59.54 5.70
C GLN A 354 39.73 -58.46 6.31
N ASN A 355 39.55 -57.30 5.66
CA ASN A 355 38.66 -56.23 6.09
C ASN A 355 37.47 -56.13 5.14
N SER A 356 36.29 -56.59 5.55
CA SER A 356 35.04 -56.57 4.77
C SER A 356 34.46 -55.16 4.53
N THR A 357 35.18 -54.12 4.92
CA THR A 357 34.76 -52.73 4.81
C THR A 357 35.71 -51.99 3.88
N HIS A 358 35.20 -51.37 2.81
CA HIS A 358 35.95 -50.57 1.83
C HIS A 358 36.55 -49.26 2.40
N TYR A 359 36.90 -49.23 3.69
CA TYR A 359 37.54 -48.10 4.36
C TYR A 359 39.01 -48.40 4.58
N CYS A 360 39.84 -47.36 4.44
CA CYS A 360 41.26 -47.48 4.73
C CYS A 360 41.48 -47.55 6.26
N PRO A 361 42.42 -48.37 6.76
CA PRO A 361 42.79 -48.41 8.18
C PRO A 361 43.20 -47.04 8.75
N CYS A 362 43.65 -46.12 7.89
CA CYS A 362 44.01 -44.73 8.22
C CYS A 362 42.82 -43.90 8.77
N GLN A 363 41.57 -44.30 8.52
CA GLN A 363 40.37 -43.49 8.75
C GLN A 363 39.66 -43.78 10.08
N THR A 364 40.30 -44.43 11.05
CA THR A 364 39.66 -44.75 12.34
C THR A 364 39.25 -43.52 13.17
N ASN A 365 39.57 -42.28 12.77
CA ASN A 365 39.09 -41.05 13.42
C ASN A 365 38.99 -39.86 12.42
N ALA A 366 38.06 -39.91 11.46
CA ALA A 366 37.92 -38.87 10.43
C ALA A 366 37.01 -37.67 10.80
N PHE A 367 36.89 -37.32 12.08
CA PHE A 367 36.24 -36.07 12.50
C PHE A 367 37.09 -35.33 13.55
N SER A 368 38.08 -34.58 13.08
CA SER A 368 38.83 -33.62 13.88
C SER A 368 38.77 -32.26 13.17
N CYS A 369 37.86 -31.39 13.62
CA CYS A 369 37.63 -30.04 13.10
C CYS A 369 38.72 -29.03 13.54
N TYR A 370 40.00 -29.41 13.54
CA TYR A 370 41.08 -28.56 14.05
C TYR A 370 41.60 -27.51 13.04
N ASN A 371 41.26 -27.60 11.75
CA ASN A 371 41.85 -26.76 10.70
C ASN A 371 40.99 -25.55 10.25
N ILE A 372 39.90 -25.21 10.94
CA ILE A 372 39.03 -24.09 10.53
C ILE A 372 39.42 -22.76 11.22
N ILE A 373 40.21 -22.80 12.31
CA ILE A 373 40.51 -21.62 13.13
C ILE A 373 41.55 -20.68 12.47
N SER A 374 42.36 -21.15 11.52
CA SER A 374 43.47 -20.34 10.99
C SER A 374 43.06 -19.21 10.03
N ASN A 375 41.84 -19.22 9.50
CA ASN A 375 41.39 -18.24 8.50
C ASN A 375 40.53 -17.08 9.05
N LEU A 376 40.29 -17.02 10.37
CA LEU A 376 39.41 -16.02 10.99
C LEU A 376 40.14 -14.89 11.75
N ASN A 377 41.47 -14.87 11.77
CA ASN A 377 42.24 -13.81 12.44
C ASN A 377 42.49 -12.62 11.49
N CYS A 378 41.46 -11.82 11.23
CA CYS A 378 41.65 -10.44 10.77
C CYS A 378 41.93 -9.55 12.00
N THR A 379 43.15 -9.01 12.08
CA THR A 379 43.53 -8.00 13.08
C THR A 379 42.76 -6.70 12.86
N PRO A 380 42.03 -6.17 13.85
CA PRO A 380 41.37 -4.88 13.72
C PRO A 380 42.39 -3.74 13.88
N SER A 381 42.59 -2.97 12.81
CA SER A 381 43.30 -1.69 12.86
C SER A 381 42.42 -0.63 13.53
N GLN A 382 42.60 -0.43 14.84
CA GLN A 382 41.96 0.68 15.56
C GLN A 382 42.59 2.01 15.16
N VAL A 383 41.91 2.76 14.29
CA VAL A 383 42.18 4.17 14.06
C VAL A 383 41.28 4.97 15.00
N PHE A 384 41.81 5.40 16.15
CA PHE A 384 41.15 6.40 17.00
C PHE A 384 41.25 7.78 16.35
N ARG A 385 40.19 8.24 15.67
CA ARG A 385 39.98 9.67 15.40
C ARG A 385 39.09 10.24 16.50
N LYS A 386 39.57 11.29 17.18
CA LYS A 386 38.72 12.10 18.06
C LYS A 386 37.58 12.72 17.23
N PRO A 387 36.32 12.57 17.61
CA PRO A 387 35.24 13.30 16.96
C PRO A 387 35.39 14.77 17.35
N VAL A 388 35.80 15.60 16.39
CA VAL A 388 35.58 17.04 16.49
C VAL A 388 34.11 17.23 16.10
N THR A 389 33.24 17.41 17.07
CA THR A 389 31.87 17.86 16.83
C THR A 389 31.94 19.32 16.41
N VAL A 390 32.03 19.53 15.09
CA VAL A 390 31.78 20.84 14.48
C VAL A 390 30.26 20.99 14.47
N ASP A 391 29.73 21.93 15.25
CA ASP A 391 28.34 22.35 15.11
C ASP A 391 28.23 23.21 13.84
N ILE A 392 27.90 22.55 12.73
CA ILE A 392 27.66 23.15 11.42
C ILE A 392 26.47 24.14 11.42
N PHE A 393 25.76 24.29 12.54
CA PHE A 393 24.60 25.17 12.68
C PHE A 393 24.83 26.39 13.59
N SER A 394 26.09 26.76 13.87
CA SER A 394 26.43 28.00 14.57
C SER A 394 25.97 29.24 13.78
N GLU A 395 25.67 30.34 14.49
CA GLU A 395 25.05 31.56 13.93
C GLU A 395 25.78 32.14 12.70
N GLU A 396 27.09 31.93 12.58
CA GLU A 396 27.89 32.40 11.44
C GLU A 396 27.60 31.65 10.12
N TYR A 397 27.03 30.43 10.18
CA TYR A 397 26.67 29.64 8.99
C TYR A 397 25.20 29.80 8.56
N LEU A 398 24.36 30.45 9.37
CA LEU A 398 22.95 30.72 9.06
C LEU A 398 22.74 31.70 7.91
N SER A 399 23.73 32.55 7.61
CA SER A 399 23.73 33.49 6.48
C SER A 399 24.19 32.89 5.15
N LEU A 400 24.44 31.58 5.08
CA LEU A 400 24.83 30.92 3.84
C LEU A 400 23.66 30.90 2.85
N LEU A 401 23.91 31.38 1.64
CA LEU A 401 23.02 31.21 0.50
C LEU A 401 23.07 29.75 0.06
N LEU A 402 21.90 29.17 -0.20
CA LEU A 402 21.77 27.75 -0.56
C LEU A 402 22.31 27.45 -1.98
N GLY A 403 22.32 28.43 -2.89
CA GLY A 403 22.78 28.26 -4.27
C GLY A 403 24.24 28.65 -4.55
N PRO A 404 24.83 28.16 -5.66
CA PRO A 404 26.14 28.63 -6.12
C PRO A 404 26.06 30.13 -6.44
N ASN A 405 26.89 30.89 -5.73
CA ASN A 405 27.02 32.33 -5.84
C ASN A 405 27.75 32.68 -7.15
N LYS A 406 27.07 32.52 -8.29
CA LYS A 406 27.51 33.19 -9.52
C LYS A 406 27.23 34.67 -9.33
N ARG A 407 28.19 35.37 -8.72
CA ARG A 407 28.34 36.80 -8.96
C ARG A 407 28.49 36.93 -10.48
N GLU A 408 27.45 37.42 -11.14
CA GLU A 408 27.61 37.93 -12.51
C GLU A 408 28.69 39.02 -12.47
N PRO A 409 29.58 39.08 -13.47
CA PRO A 409 30.66 40.05 -13.52
C PRO A 409 30.17 41.49 -13.60
#